data_AF-A0A3A8IC07-F1
#
_entry.id   AF-A0A3A8IC07-F1
#
_cell.length_a   1.000
_cell.length_b   1.000
_cell.length_c   1.000
_cell.angle_alpha   90.00
_cell.angle_beta   90.00
_cell.angle_gamma   90.00
#
_symmetry.space_group_name_H-M   'P 1'
#
loop_
_entity.id
_entity.type
_entity.pdbx_description
1 polymer ?
#
loop_
_entity_poly.entity_id
_entity_poly.type
_entity_poly.pdbx_seq_one_letter_code
_entity_poly.pdbx_strand_id
1 'polypeptide(L)'
;MIIFGTRLYGKVDAIPGLGYVATKFGHLNFVPLLPTEGWLVVSEEGDGWRGQAIPISLKSVLVAWARTVFLIAGLPSLLIGLAIFFSEGAGKAAMLGSVAAVCIAGLIASYRWTWITHASPERALEIARQAGIGEEGMEQLRERYAEPQPVPVVAPAERWTPPES
;
A
#
# COMPACT_ATOMS: atom_id res chain seq x y z
N MET A 1 -21.42 15.61 8.27
CA MET A 1 -21.58 15.26 6.84
C MET A 1 -21.20 13.80 6.67
N ILE A 2 -22.04 12.99 6.01
CA ILE A 2 -21.75 11.58 5.72
C ILE A 2 -21.24 11.52 4.27
N ILE A 3 -20.06 10.92 4.05
CA ILE A 3 -19.48 10.78 2.71
C ILE A 3 -19.65 9.33 2.26
N PHE A 4 -20.47 9.12 1.22
CA PHE A 4 -20.66 7.83 0.57
C PHE A 4 -20.11 7.88 -0.86
N GLY A 5 -19.42 6.83 -1.28
CA GLY A 5 -18.82 6.78 -2.60
C GLY A 5 -18.06 5.50 -2.85
N THR A 6 -17.28 5.48 -3.94
CA THR A 6 -16.37 4.38 -4.23
C THR A 6 -14.95 4.87 -4.38
N ARG A 7 -13.99 4.13 -3.83
CA ARG A 7 -12.56 4.45 -3.94
C ARG A 7 -11.75 3.16 -4.02
N LEU A 8 -10.54 3.27 -4.56
CA LEU A 8 -9.57 2.18 -4.58
C LEU A 8 -8.91 2.04 -3.20
N TYR A 9 -8.85 0.80 -2.70
CA TYR A 9 -8.16 0.44 -1.47
C TYR A 9 -7.26 -0.77 -1.69
N GLY A 10 -6.37 -1.01 -0.72
CA GLY A 10 -5.59 -2.24 -0.69
C GLY A 10 -4.59 -2.35 -1.83
N LYS A 11 -3.88 -1.26 -2.12
CA LYS A 11 -2.78 -1.25 -3.10
C LYS A 11 -1.75 -2.34 -2.78
N VAL A 12 -1.60 -3.28 -3.72
CA VAL A 12 -0.72 -4.45 -3.69
C VAL A 12 -0.18 -4.72 -5.09
N ASP A 13 0.73 -5.69 -5.20
CA ASP A 13 1.19 -6.25 -6.49
C ASP A 13 1.59 -5.15 -7.49
N ALA A 14 2.43 -4.21 -7.06
CA ALA A 14 3.04 -3.22 -7.95
C ALA A 14 3.92 -3.94 -8.98
N ILE A 15 3.69 -3.61 -10.24
CA ILE A 15 4.39 -4.11 -11.39
C ILE A 15 5.20 -2.94 -11.97
N PRO A 16 6.54 -2.97 -11.88
CA PRO A 16 7.39 -1.87 -12.34
C PRO A 16 7.07 -1.48 -13.78
N GLY A 17 6.77 -0.19 -13.98
CA GLY A 17 6.45 0.40 -15.28
C GLY A 17 5.13 -0.06 -15.93
N LEU A 18 4.25 -0.74 -15.18
CA LEU A 18 2.89 -1.06 -15.64
C LEU A 18 1.83 -0.46 -14.71
N GLY A 19 1.98 -0.62 -13.39
CA GLY A 19 0.97 -0.13 -12.45
C GLY A 19 0.94 -0.91 -11.14
N TYR A 20 -0.20 -0.92 -10.48
CA TYR A 20 -0.42 -1.71 -9.27
C TYR A 20 -1.86 -2.23 -9.20
N VAL A 21 -2.08 -3.26 -8.39
CA VAL A 21 -3.43 -3.80 -8.16
C VAL A 21 -4.08 -3.12 -6.96
N ALA A 22 -5.31 -2.67 -7.13
CA ALA A 22 -6.16 -2.24 -6.03
C ALA A 22 -7.60 -2.70 -6.26
N THR A 23 -8.36 -2.78 -5.17
CA THR A 23 -9.78 -3.15 -5.22
C THR A 23 -10.61 -1.91 -4.97
N LYS A 24 -11.58 -1.67 -5.84
CA LYS A 24 -12.62 -0.66 -5.65
C LYS A 24 -13.58 -1.14 -4.56
N PHE A 25 -13.80 -0.30 -3.55
CA PHE A 25 -14.80 -0.54 -2.51
C PHE A 25 -15.84 0.57 -2.52
N GLY A 26 -17.08 0.20 -2.24
CA GLY A 26 -18.03 1.15 -1.65
C GLY A 26 -17.56 1.51 -0.23
N HIS A 27 -17.54 2.80 0.11
CA HIS A 27 -17.07 3.26 1.41
C HIS A 27 -18.07 4.21 2.09
N LEU A 28 -18.01 4.23 3.42
CA LEU A 28 -18.70 5.21 4.27
C LEU A 28 -17.65 5.94 5.09
N ASN A 29 -17.56 7.27 4.96
CA ASN A 29 -16.54 8.09 5.62
C ASN A 29 -15.12 7.52 5.44
N PHE A 30 -14.81 7.12 4.20
CA PHE A 30 -13.54 6.50 3.80
C PHE A 30 -13.23 5.12 4.42
N VAL A 31 -14.15 4.52 5.18
CA VAL A 31 -14.05 3.13 5.64
C VAL A 31 -14.55 2.21 4.53
N PRO A 32 -13.72 1.30 3.99
CA PRO A 32 -14.15 0.36 2.97
C PRO A 32 -15.18 -0.62 3.55
N LEU A 33 -16.29 -0.82 2.83
CA LEU A 33 -17.38 -1.71 3.26
C LEU A 33 -17.42 -2.99 2.43
N LEU A 34 -17.72 -2.86 1.14
CA LEU A 34 -17.89 -4.01 0.24
C LEU A 34 -17.01 -3.85 -1.00
N PRO A 35 -16.22 -4.88 -1.35
CA PRO A 35 -15.44 -4.86 -2.57
C PRO A 35 -16.39 -4.99 -3.76
N THR A 36 -16.20 -4.15 -4.77
CA THR A 36 -17.05 -4.13 -5.97
C THR A 36 -16.30 -4.61 -7.21
N GLU A 37 -15.01 -4.30 -7.35
CA GLU A 37 -14.26 -4.55 -8.58
C GLU A 37 -12.75 -4.52 -8.34
N GLY A 38 -11.97 -5.35 -9.04
CA GLY A 38 -10.50 -5.29 -9.05
C GLY A 38 -9.99 -4.40 -10.18
N TRP A 39 -8.88 -3.69 -9.95
CA TRP A 39 -8.29 -2.78 -10.93
C TRP A 39 -6.78 -2.94 -10.99
N LEU A 40 -6.23 -3.04 -12.22
CA LEU A 40 -4.85 -2.72 -12.51
C LEU A 40 -4.77 -1.23 -12.81
N VAL A 41 -4.25 -0.46 -11.85
CA VAL A 41 -4.19 0.99 -11.92
C VAL A 41 -2.87 1.43 -12.51
N VAL A 42 -2.94 2.19 -13.59
CA VAL A 42 -1.78 2.72 -14.33
C VAL A 42 -1.47 4.15 -13.90
N SER A 43 -2.50 4.94 -13.61
CA SER A 43 -2.36 6.34 -13.16
C SER A 43 -3.51 6.74 -12.24
N GLU A 44 -3.22 7.62 -11.29
CA GLU A 44 -4.23 8.31 -10.46
C GLU A 44 -4.36 9.76 -10.98
N GLU A 45 -5.57 10.20 -11.28
CA GLU A 45 -5.86 11.52 -11.84
C GLU A 45 -6.85 12.26 -10.93
N GLY A 46 -6.35 13.08 -10.01
CA GLY A 46 -7.17 13.78 -9.02
C GLY A 46 -7.94 12.80 -8.12
N ASP A 47 -9.28 12.85 -8.18
CA ASP A 47 -10.16 11.91 -7.46
C ASP A 47 -10.49 10.64 -8.27
N GLY A 48 -10.02 10.54 -9.51
CA GLY A 48 -10.21 9.41 -10.41
C GLY A 48 -8.96 8.55 -10.59
N TRP A 49 -9.10 7.48 -11.35
CA TRP A 49 -7.99 6.62 -11.74
C TRP A 49 -8.17 6.12 -13.17
N ARG A 50 -7.04 5.77 -13.80
CA ARG A 50 -6.99 5.09 -15.08
C ARG A 50 -6.36 3.72 -14.92
N GLY A 51 -6.94 2.75 -15.59
CA GLY A 51 -6.53 1.37 -15.47
C GLY A 51 -7.46 0.43 -16.20
N GLN A 52 -7.24 -0.85 -16.00
CA GLN A 52 -8.07 -1.91 -16.54
C GLN A 52 -8.73 -2.69 -15.41
N ALA A 53 -10.01 -3.00 -15.57
CA ALA A 53 -10.74 -3.87 -14.66
C ALA A 53 -10.17 -5.29 -14.74
N ILE A 54 -9.90 -5.88 -13.59
CA ILE A 54 -9.42 -7.25 -13.41
C ILE A 54 -10.27 -7.97 -12.35
N PRO A 55 -10.23 -9.31 -12.27
CA PRO A 55 -10.86 -10.03 -11.18
C PRO A 55 -10.42 -9.50 -9.80
N ILE A 56 -11.33 -9.52 -8.84
CA ILE A 56 -11.06 -9.05 -7.48
C ILE A 56 -9.88 -9.81 -6.89
N SER A 57 -8.88 -9.08 -6.40
CA SER A 57 -7.72 -9.65 -5.73
C SER A 57 -7.99 -9.80 -4.23
N LEU A 58 -8.11 -11.04 -3.74
CA LEU A 58 -8.30 -11.30 -2.30
C LEU A 58 -7.16 -10.70 -1.46
N LYS A 59 -5.93 -10.72 -1.98
CA LYS A 59 -4.77 -10.08 -1.35
C LYS A 59 -5.01 -8.58 -1.14
N SER A 60 -5.50 -7.89 -2.18
CA SER A 60 -5.84 -6.47 -2.11
C SER A 60 -6.96 -6.21 -1.08
N VAL A 61 -8.01 -7.04 -1.07
CA VAL A 61 -9.11 -6.94 -0.10
C VAL A 61 -8.61 -7.08 1.34
N LEU A 62 -7.82 -8.12 1.61
CA LEU A 62 -7.28 -8.37 2.96
C LEU A 62 -6.38 -7.22 3.42
N VAL A 63 -5.55 -6.67 2.53
CA VAL A 63 -4.69 -5.52 2.86
C VAL A 63 -5.52 -4.26 3.13
N ALA A 64 -6.58 -4.02 2.36
CA ALA A 64 -7.50 -2.91 2.62
C ALA A 64 -8.12 -2.99 4.03
N TRP A 65 -8.61 -4.18 4.40
CA TRP A 65 -9.22 -4.41 5.70
C TRP A 65 -8.21 -4.36 6.84
N ALA A 66 -7.03 -4.97 6.69
CA ALA A 66 -5.98 -4.91 7.69
C ALA A 66 -5.54 -3.46 7.99
N ARG A 67 -5.31 -2.65 6.95
CA ARG A 67 -5.01 -1.22 7.11
C ARG A 67 -6.14 -0.45 7.79
N THR A 68 -7.39 -0.77 7.46
CA THR A 68 -8.57 -0.18 8.08
C THR A 68 -8.64 -0.50 9.57
N VAL A 69 -8.39 -1.75 9.96
CA VAL A 69 -8.33 -2.17 11.37
C VAL A 69 -7.24 -1.41 12.13
N PHE A 70 -6.05 -1.26 11.56
CA PHE A 70 -4.99 -0.47 12.20
C PHE A 70 -5.39 1.00 12.41
N LEU A 71 -6.14 1.60 11.48
CA LEU A 71 -6.63 2.97 11.63
C LEU A 71 -7.73 3.06 12.69
N ILE A 72 -8.73 2.17 12.65
CA ILE A 72 -9.87 2.19 13.58
C ILE A 72 -9.45 1.84 15.00
N ALA A 73 -8.51 0.92 15.20
CA ALA A 73 -8.01 0.58 16.52
C ALA A 73 -6.91 1.55 16.98
N GLY A 74 -5.99 1.93 16.09
CA GLY A 74 -4.81 2.73 16.42
C GLY A 74 -5.13 4.18 16.74
N LEU A 75 -6.00 4.84 15.95
CA LEU A 75 -6.27 6.27 16.13
C LEU A 75 -6.97 6.56 17.47
N PRO A 76 -8.06 5.88 17.86
CA PRO A 76 -8.67 6.09 19.17
C PRO A 76 -7.74 5.70 20.31
N SER A 77 -7.00 4.59 20.18
CA SER A 77 -6.02 4.17 21.21
C SER A 77 -4.94 5.23 21.43
N LEU A 78 -4.48 5.87 20.35
CA LEU A 78 -3.52 6.97 20.42
C LEU A 78 -4.12 8.19 21.12
N LEU A 79 -5.31 8.64 20.69
CA LEU A 79 -5.94 9.84 21.23
C LEU A 79 -6.31 9.70 22.71
N ILE A 80 -6.93 8.58 23.08
CA ILE A 80 -7.33 8.28 24.46
C ILE A 80 -6.09 8.03 25.32
N GLY A 81 -5.12 7.26 24.81
CA GLY A 81 -3.86 7.00 25.51
C GLY A 81 -3.09 8.28 25.80
N LEU A 82 -3.05 9.21 24.85
CA LEU A 82 -2.42 10.52 25.02
C LEU A 82 -3.16 11.38 26.05
N ALA A 83 -4.49 11.39 26.02
CA ALA A 83 -5.29 12.10 27.04
C ALA A 83 -5.00 11.57 28.45
N ILE A 84 -5.00 10.25 28.63
CA ILE A 84 -4.70 9.59 29.92
C ILE A 84 -3.25 9.85 30.34
N PHE A 85 -2.31 9.89 29.40
CA PHE A 85 -0.91 10.19 29.69
C PHE A 85 -0.76 11.57 30.33
N PHE A 86 -1.44 12.58 29.80
CA PHE A 86 -1.39 13.94 30.32
C PHE A 86 -2.21 14.15 31.61
N SER A 87 -3.28 13.37 31.83
CA SER A 87 -4.13 13.53 33.02
C SER A 87 -3.73 12.66 34.21
N GLU A 88 -3.31 11.43 33.97
CA GLU A 88 -3.10 10.41 35.03
C GLU A 88 -1.71 9.75 35.00
N GLY A 89 -0.87 10.10 34.02
CA GLY A 89 0.51 9.65 33.92
C GLY A 89 0.73 8.37 33.10
N ALA A 90 2.00 8.08 32.83
CA ALA A 90 2.43 7.07 31.87
C ALA A 90 1.96 5.63 32.17
N GLY A 91 1.90 5.25 33.45
CA GLY A 91 1.55 3.88 33.85
C GLY A 91 0.14 3.46 33.40
N LYS A 92 -0.84 4.36 33.48
CA LYS A 92 -2.22 4.08 33.07
C LYS A 92 -2.42 4.17 31.56
N ALA A 93 -1.60 4.98 30.88
CA ALA A 93 -1.61 5.08 29.43
C ALA A 93 -0.89 3.93 28.72
N ALA A 94 -0.08 3.14 29.43
CA ALA A 94 0.85 2.17 28.85
C ALA A 94 0.18 1.15 27.91
N MET A 95 -0.99 0.62 28.30
CA MET A 95 -1.72 -0.35 27.48
C MET A 95 -2.17 0.26 26.14
N LEU A 96 -2.86 1.40 26.19
CA LEU A 96 -3.37 2.08 24.99
C LEU A 96 -2.22 2.61 24.12
N GLY A 97 -1.15 3.11 24.73
CA GLY A 97 0.06 3.50 24.04
C GLY A 97 0.71 2.33 23.29
N SER A 98 0.74 1.14 23.90
CA SER A 98 1.26 -0.07 23.26
C SER A 98 0.40 -0.50 22.07
N VAL A 99 -0.93 -0.49 22.21
CA VAL A 99 -1.86 -0.80 21.11
C VAL A 99 -1.68 0.18 19.95
N ALA A 100 -1.59 1.48 20.24
CA ALA A 100 -1.33 2.50 19.24
C ALA A 100 0.00 2.27 18.52
N ALA A 101 1.08 1.97 19.26
CA ALA A 101 2.39 1.69 18.69
C ALA A 101 2.37 0.47 17.76
N VAL A 102 1.72 -0.62 18.17
CA VAL A 102 1.56 -1.83 17.33
C VAL A 102 0.75 -1.53 16.06
N CYS A 103 -0.34 -0.76 16.16
CA CYS A 103 -1.13 -0.39 14.99
C CYS A 103 -0.35 0.49 14.02
N ILE A 104 0.42 1.46 14.53
CA ILE A 104 1.28 2.32 13.70
C ILE A 104 2.37 1.48 13.01
N ALA A 105 3.04 0.62 13.77
CA ALA A 105 4.07 -0.28 13.22
C ALA A 105 3.49 -1.22 12.15
N GLY A 106 2.31 -1.80 12.41
CA GLY A 106 1.58 -2.64 11.47
C GLY A 106 1.17 -1.90 10.21
N LEU A 107 0.68 -0.66 10.34
CA LEU A 107 0.34 0.19 9.21
C LEU A 107 1.57 0.49 8.35
N ILE A 108 2.68 0.92 8.96
CA ILE A 108 3.95 1.18 8.27
C ILE A 108 4.46 -0.09 7.57
N ALA A 109 4.46 -1.23 8.27
CA ALA A 109 4.87 -2.51 7.72
C ALA A 109 4.01 -2.88 6.50
N SER A 110 2.70 -2.65 6.54
CA SER A 110 1.79 -2.93 5.42
C SER A 110 2.10 -2.14 4.15
N TYR A 111 2.78 -0.99 4.25
CA TYR A 111 3.22 -0.18 3.10
C TYR A 111 4.66 -0.45 2.67
N ARG A 112 5.49 -1.05 3.54
CA ARG A 112 6.91 -1.29 3.26
C ARG A 112 7.24 -2.73 2.89
N TRP A 113 6.41 -3.70 3.27
CA TRP A 113 6.70 -5.10 3.04
C TRP A 113 6.61 -5.44 1.55
N THR A 114 7.77 -5.67 0.92
CA THR A 114 7.90 -5.86 -0.53
C THR A 114 7.06 -7.02 -1.05
N TRP A 115 6.92 -8.09 -0.29
CA TRP A 115 6.07 -9.24 -0.63
C TRP A 115 4.57 -8.91 -0.73
N ILE A 116 4.11 -7.86 -0.04
CA ILE A 116 2.74 -7.37 -0.13
C ILE A 116 2.63 -6.37 -1.28
N THR A 117 3.61 -5.48 -1.38
CA THR A 117 3.54 -4.32 -2.27
C THR A 117 3.98 -4.58 -3.69
N HIS A 118 4.82 -5.58 -3.96
CA HIS A 118 5.36 -5.89 -5.29
C HIS A 118 4.85 -7.24 -5.79
N ALA A 119 4.57 -7.31 -7.09
CA ALA A 119 4.20 -8.55 -7.74
C ALA A 119 5.43 -9.44 -7.95
N SER A 120 5.31 -10.74 -7.69
CA SER A 120 6.27 -11.71 -8.22
C SER A 120 6.19 -11.73 -9.76
N PRO A 121 7.25 -12.17 -10.48
CA PRO A 121 7.23 -12.20 -11.94
C PRO A 121 6.03 -12.98 -12.51
N GLU A 122 5.75 -14.16 -11.94
CA GLU A 122 4.61 -15.00 -12.31
C GLU A 122 3.27 -14.26 -12.09
N ARG A 123 3.15 -13.59 -10.94
CA ARG A 123 1.95 -12.83 -10.59
C ARG A 123 1.76 -11.63 -11.51
N ALA A 124 2.84 -10.94 -11.88
CA ALA A 124 2.81 -9.81 -12.78
C ALA A 124 2.31 -10.22 -14.17
N LEU A 125 2.80 -11.34 -14.70
CA LEU A 125 2.34 -11.89 -15.98
C LEU A 125 0.86 -12.30 -15.92
N GLU A 126 0.42 -12.93 -14.83
CA GLU A 126 -0.99 -13.29 -14.67
C GLU A 126 -1.89 -12.05 -14.62
N ILE A 127 -1.48 -10.99 -13.90
CA ILE A 127 -2.23 -9.73 -13.85
C ILE A 127 -2.26 -9.07 -15.24
N ALA A 128 -1.15 -9.04 -15.97
CA ALA A 128 -1.08 -8.47 -17.31
C ALA A 128 -1.98 -9.24 -18.28
N ARG A 129 -2.01 -10.58 -18.20
CA ARG A 129 -2.95 -11.42 -18.96
C ARG A 129 -4.41 -11.13 -18.61
N GLN A 130 -4.74 -11.00 -17.33
CA GLN A 130 -6.10 -10.65 -16.88
C GLN A 130 -6.53 -9.26 -17.34
N ALA A 131 -5.58 -8.32 -17.45
CA ALA A 131 -5.79 -6.99 -17.98
C ALA A 131 -5.81 -6.94 -19.52
N GLY A 132 -5.68 -8.08 -20.21
CA GLY A 132 -5.74 -8.12 -21.68
C GLY A 132 -4.58 -7.38 -22.36
N ILE A 133 -3.42 -7.31 -21.70
CA ILE A 133 -2.20 -6.75 -22.31
C ILE A 133 -1.80 -7.63 -23.51
N GLY A 134 -1.52 -7.01 -24.66
CA GLY A 134 -1.12 -7.72 -25.87
C GLY A 134 0.24 -8.42 -25.74
N GLU A 135 0.54 -9.34 -26.66
CA GLU A 135 1.77 -10.15 -26.64
C GLU A 135 3.05 -9.29 -26.56
N GLU A 136 3.13 -8.18 -27.30
CA GLU A 136 4.27 -7.26 -27.24
C GLU A 136 4.49 -6.69 -25.82
N GLY A 137 3.40 -6.33 -25.12
CA GLY A 137 3.48 -5.83 -23.75
C GLY A 137 3.85 -6.93 -22.75
N MET A 138 3.42 -8.17 -23.01
CA MET A 138 3.80 -9.34 -22.22
C MET A 138 5.28 -9.69 -22.39
N GLU A 139 5.83 -9.59 -23.59
CA GLU A 139 7.25 -9.80 -23.88
C GLU A 139 8.12 -8.75 -23.18
N GLN A 140 7.78 -7.47 -23.31
CA GLN A 140 8.46 -6.38 -22.59
C GLN A 140 8.46 -6.60 -21.06
N LEU A 141 7.34 -7.12 -20.53
CA LEU A 141 7.24 -7.42 -19.10
C LEU A 141 8.17 -8.59 -18.71
N ARG A 142 8.22 -9.65 -19.53
CA ARG A 142 9.14 -10.78 -19.31
C ARG A 142 10.59 -10.32 -19.35
N GLU A 143 10.98 -9.51 -20.33
CA GLU A 143 12.34 -8.97 -20.44
C GLU A 143 12.73 -8.19 -19.18
N ARG A 144 11.85 -7.29 -18.71
CA ARG A 144 12.08 -6.50 -17.49
C ARG A 144 12.27 -7.35 -16.23
N TYR A 145 11.61 -8.50 -16.13
CA TYR A 145 11.78 -9.43 -15.01
C TYR A 145 12.94 -10.43 -15.22
N ALA A 146 13.36 -10.65 -16.46
CA ALA A 146 14.51 -11.49 -16.81
C ALA A 146 15.84 -10.75 -16.61
N GLU A 147 15.86 -9.43 -16.80
CA GLU A 147 16.99 -8.60 -16.39
C GLU A 147 17.13 -8.67 -14.86
N PRO A 148 18.29 -9.09 -14.32
CA PRO A 148 18.56 -9.00 -12.90
C PRO A 148 18.39 -7.53 -12.49
N GLN A 149 17.48 -7.25 -11.55
CA GLN A 149 17.36 -5.88 -11.01
C GLN A 149 18.76 -5.44 -10.57
N PRO A 150 19.31 -4.33 -11.09
CA PRO A 150 20.58 -3.83 -10.61
C PRO A 150 20.40 -3.57 -9.13
N VAL A 151 21.07 -4.36 -8.29
CA VAL A 151 21.23 -4.05 -6.87
C VAL A 151 21.70 -2.61 -6.85
N PRO A 152 21.01 -1.67 -6.16
CA PRO A 152 21.49 -0.31 -6.08
C PRO A 152 22.90 -0.37 -5.52
N VAL A 153 23.89 -0.14 -6.39
CA VAL A 153 25.28 -0.04 -6.00
C VAL A 153 25.30 1.16 -5.07
N VAL A 154 25.40 0.90 -3.77
CA VAL A 154 25.62 1.94 -2.78
C VAL A 154 26.91 2.62 -3.23
N ALA A 155 26.79 3.81 -3.81
CA ALA A 155 27.94 4.60 -4.20
C ALA A 155 28.83 4.70 -2.95
N PRO A 156 30.11 4.32 -3.01
CA PRO A 156 31.01 4.47 -1.88
C PRO A 156 30.95 5.94 -1.46
N ALA A 157 30.69 6.18 -0.18
CA ALA A 157 30.54 7.54 0.36
C ALA A 157 31.72 8.40 -0.11
N GLU A 158 31.43 9.43 -0.91
CA GLU A 158 32.46 10.37 -1.35
C GLU A 158 33.14 10.95 -0.11
N ARG A 159 34.46 10.78 -0.05
CA ARG A 159 35.28 11.28 1.05
C ARG A 159 35.21 12.80 1.02
N TRP A 160 34.50 13.39 1.98
CA TRP A 160 34.35 14.85 2.12
C TRP A 160 35.72 15.56 2.07
N THR A 161 35.87 16.51 1.16
CA THR A 161 37.00 17.44 1.11
C THR A 161 36.56 18.84 1.56
N PRO A 162 37.20 19.43 2.58
CA PRO A 162 36.89 20.80 2.99
C PRO A 162 37.18 21.81 1.87
N PRO A 163 36.40 22.89 1.76
CA PRO A 163 36.72 24.00 0.86
C PRO A 163 38.01 24.70 1.30
N GLU A 164 38.91 24.96 0.36
CA GLU A 164 40.11 25.76 0.59
C GLU A 164 39.70 27.21 0.92
N SER A 165 40.24 27.73 2.02
CA SER A 165 39.98 29.06 2.58
C SER A 165 40.63 30.19 1.80
#